data_AF-A0A2N2VYR6-F1
#
_entry.id   AF-A0A2N2VYR6-F1
#
_cell.length_a   1.000
_cell.length_b   1.000
_cell.length_c   1.000
_cell.angle_alpha   90.00
_cell.angle_beta   90.00
_cell.angle_gamma   90.00
#
_symmetry.space_group_name_H-M   'P 1'
#
loop_
_entity.id
_entity.type
_entity.pdbx_description
1 polymer ?
#
loop_
_entity_poly.entity_id
_entity_poly.type
_entity_poly.pdbx_seq_one_letter_code
_entity_poly.pdbx_strand_id
1 'polypeptide(L)'
;MANKTLNARLITRNNTAANFTATNPILLSGEMGVERDTKKFKFGDGVTAWNALPYASANPAIIKTTNPATTDSAYDLGVVWLNTVSKKGFLLADNTPGAAVWKQIVTSEDIVVVGDMSKALFATIDPAGGYVDKAKTADKLTSARQIALTGDASGSVNFDGSANVSLAAVLANVVAGGVATKVTVDAKGRVTAIHALEASDIPAITLSKVTDAGSAASKNVGNAVGNVVVVAADGKIDSSLIPSIALTDVFEAASQAAMLALSGAEKGDICVRSDLNKSFILKQAPYSNLDNWVELKTPTDAVLSVNGQTGAITLTTSHIAEGTNLYWTQARFNTAFAAKASTELSDSADLIYKTDTLILDGGN
;
A
#
# COMPACT_ATOMS: atom_id res chain seq x y z
N MET A 1 1.16 -39.28 -20.87
CA MET A 1 0.64 -39.24 -19.50
C MET A 1 1.57 -38.34 -18.70
N ALA A 2 1.12 -37.13 -18.38
CA ALA A 2 1.84 -36.27 -17.45
C ALA A 2 1.29 -36.53 -16.04
N ASN A 3 2.15 -36.61 -15.04
CA ASN A 3 1.73 -36.72 -13.66
C ASN A 3 1.30 -35.34 -13.14
N LYS A 4 0.09 -35.26 -12.57
CA LYS A 4 -0.42 -34.04 -11.92
C LYS A 4 -0.56 -34.30 -10.43
N THR A 5 0.12 -33.48 -9.61
CA THR A 5 0.07 -33.56 -8.15
C THR A 5 -1.00 -32.62 -7.61
N LEU A 6 -1.98 -33.17 -6.90
CA LEU A 6 -2.98 -32.39 -6.19
C LEU A 6 -2.71 -32.43 -4.68
N ASN A 7 -2.68 -31.26 -4.05
CA ASN A 7 -2.65 -31.14 -2.59
C ASN A 7 -4.01 -31.56 -2.03
N ALA A 8 -4.08 -32.69 -1.34
CA ALA A 8 -5.31 -33.23 -0.79
C ALA A 8 -5.21 -33.51 0.72
N ARG A 9 -6.33 -33.38 1.44
CA ARG A 9 -6.46 -33.83 2.83
C ARG A 9 -7.17 -35.18 2.86
N LEU A 10 -6.45 -36.24 3.23
CA LEU A 10 -6.99 -37.59 3.31
C LEU A 10 -7.55 -37.88 4.71
N ILE A 11 -8.75 -38.48 4.80
CA ILE A 11 -9.34 -38.99 6.04
C ILE A 11 -9.30 -40.52 5.99
N THR A 12 -8.59 -41.14 6.93
CA THR A 12 -8.47 -42.61 7.05
C THR A 12 -9.66 -43.20 7.80
N ARG A 13 -9.88 -44.53 7.68
CA ARG A 13 -11.00 -45.20 8.36
C ARG A 13 -10.84 -45.03 9.87
N ASN A 14 -11.80 -44.37 10.51
CA ASN A 14 -11.66 -43.98 11.91
C ASN A 14 -12.99 -44.10 12.67
N ASN A 15 -12.91 -44.58 13.91
CA ASN A 15 -14.05 -44.80 14.79
C ASN A 15 -13.58 -44.83 16.25
N THR A 16 -14.49 -44.92 17.21
CA THR A 16 -14.13 -45.21 18.62
C THR A 16 -13.73 -46.68 18.77
N ALA A 17 -12.84 -46.99 19.71
CA ALA A 17 -12.41 -48.36 20.00
C ALA A 17 -13.59 -49.31 20.25
N ALA A 18 -14.59 -48.88 21.04
CA ALA A 18 -15.79 -49.68 21.32
C ALA A 18 -16.56 -50.07 20.05
N ASN A 19 -16.74 -49.12 19.12
CA ASN A 19 -17.41 -49.37 17.85
C ASN A 19 -16.58 -50.27 16.93
N PHE A 20 -15.26 -50.08 16.86
CA PHE A 20 -14.39 -50.98 16.10
C PHE A 20 -14.41 -52.41 16.66
N THR A 21 -14.44 -52.56 17.98
CA THR A 21 -14.53 -53.87 18.62
C THR A 21 -15.87 -54.54 18.40
N ALA A 22 -16.98 -53.79 18.46
CA ALA A 22 -18.31 -54.30 18.23
C ALA A 22 -18.56 -54.68 16.76
N THR A 23 -18.08 -53.86 15.82
CA THR A 23 -18.23 -54.15 14.39
C THR A 23 -17.19 -55.14 13.87
N ASN A 24 -16.04 -55.23 14.54
CA ASN A 24 -14.93 -56.14 14.26
C ASN A 24 -14.58 -56.28 12.75
N PRO A 25 -14.37 -55.17 12.02
CA PRO A 25 -14.18 -55.23 10.57
C PRO A 25 -12.84 -55.88 10.19
N ILE A 26 -12.79 -56.51 9.02
CA ILE A 26 -11.53 -56.86 8.35
C ILE A 26 -11.11 -55.64 7.52
N LEU A 27 -9.94 -55.08 7.84
CA LEU A 27 -9.36 -53.99 7.07
C LEU A 27 -8.62 -54.56 5.85
N LEU A 28 -8.63 -53.83 4.74
CA LEU A 28 -7.87 -54.23 3.55
C LEU A 28 -6.37 -54.30 3.88
N SER A 29 -5.62 -55.10 3.13
CA SER A 29 -4.18 -55.21 3.31
C SER A 29 -3.52 -53.83 3.15
N GLY A 30 -2.80 -53.37 4.18
CA GLY A 30 -2.19 -52.04 4.24
C GLY A 30 -3.13 -50.89 4.65
N GLU A 31 -4.42 -51.13 4.83
CA GLU A 31 -5.36 -50.09 5.26
C GLU A 31 -5.17 -49.74 6.74
N MET A 32 -5.00 -48.45 7.04
CA MET A 32 -4.90 -47.96 8.41
C MET A 32 -6.29 -47.70 9.02
N GLY A 33 -6.59 -48.37 10.12
CA GLY A 33 -7.73 -48.06 10.98
C GLY A 33 -7.28 -47.30 12.23
N VAL A 34 -7.91 -46.15 12.52
CA VAL A 34 -7.53 -45.26 13.63
C VAL A 34 -8.65 -45.18 14.67
N GLU A 35 -8.36 -45.62 15.89
CA GLU A 35 -9.20 -45.41 17.05
C GLU A 35 -9.11 -43.95 17.51
N ARG A 36 -10.16 -43.15 17.29
CA ARG A 36 -10.12 -41.70 17.55
C ARG A 36 -10.10 -41.35 19.04
N ASP A 37 -10.62 -42.23 19.90
CA ASP A 37 -10.75 -42.05 21.34
C ASP A 37 -9.50 -42.54 22.11
N THR A 38 -8.88 -43.63 21.68
CA THR A 38 -7.67 -44.19 22.33
C THR A 38 -6.36 -43.75 21.65
N LYS A 39 -6.46 -43.11 20.48
CA LYS A 39 -5.33 -42.66 19.63
C LYS A 39 -4.42 -43.80 19.17
N LYS A 40 -4.93 -45.04 19.12
CA LYS A 40 -4.22 -46.21 18.60
C LYS A 40 -4.62 -46.50 17.16
N PHE A 41 -3.75 -47.16 16.42
CA PHE A 41 -4.05 -47.58 15.06
C PHE A 41 -3.52 -48.99 14.78
N LYS A 42 -4.17 -49.65 13.82
CA LYS A 42 -3.80 -50.97 13.30
C LYS A 42 -3.73 -50.89 11.78
N PHE A 43 -2.89 -51.72 11.20
CA PHE A 43 -2.88 -51.96 9.76
C PHE A 43 -3.57 -53.28 9.45
N GLY A 44 -4.48 -53.25 8.49
CA GLY A 44 -5.07 -54.47 7.96
C GLY A 44 -4.05 -55.32 7.23
N ASP A 45 -4.21 -56.63 7.32
CA ASP A 45 -3.52 -57.61 6.48
C ASP A 45 -4.44 -58.16 5.37
N GLY A 46 -5.70 -57.70 5.32
CA GLY A 46 -6.72 -58.14 4.37
C GLY A 46 -7.51 -59.37 4.81
N VAL A 47 -7.18 -59.98 5.94
CA VAL A 47 -7.76 -61.28 6.37
C VAL A 47 -8.14 -61.31 7.85
N THR A 48 -7.36 -60.70 8.73
CA THR A 48 -7.57 -60.70 10.18
C THR A 48 -8.55 -59.61 10.58
N ALA A 49 -9.54 -59.99 11.41
CA ALA A 49 -10.51 -59.04 11.93
C ALA A 49 -9.90 -58.10 12.99
N TRP A 50 -10.44 -56.89 13.13
CA TRP A 50 -9.93 -55.82 13.99
C TRP A 50 -9.48 -56.26 15.39
N ASN A 51 -10.28 -57.07 16.09
CA ASN A 51 -10.01 -57.48 17.46
C ASN A 51 -8.76 -58.36 17.58
N ALA A 52 -8.41 -59.11 16.54
CA ALA A 52 -7.24 -59.98 16.50
C ALA A 52 -6.01 -59.31 15.85
N LEU A 53 -6.20 -58.19 15.13
CA LEU A 53 -5.07 -57.43 14.59
C LEU A 53 -4.23 -56.81 15.71
N PRO A 54 -2.88 -56.86 15.64
CA PRO A 54 -2.02 -56.18 16.59
C PRO A 54 -2.05 -54.65 16.37
N TYR A 55 -1.81 -53.89 17.44
CA TYR A 55 -1.56 -52.46 17.32
C TYR A 55 -0.18 -52.18 16.73
N ALA A 56 -0.09 -51.10 15.95
CA ALA A 56 1.14 -50.68 15.31
C ALA A 56 2.10 -49.92 16.27
N SER A 57 2.37 -50.47 17.46
CA SER A 57 3.28 -49.87 18.46
C SER A 57 4.29 -50.88 19.02
N ALA A 58 5.55 -50.47 19.15
CA ALA A 58 6.56 -51.16 19.96
C ALA A 58 6.30 -50.96 21.46
N ASN A 59 6.59 -51.96 22.30
CA ASN A 59 6.33 -51.89 23.75
C ASN A 59 7.10 -50.73 24.40
N PRO A 60 6.43 -49.80 25.10
CA PRO A 60 7.04 -48.51 25.47
C PRO A 60 8.02 -48.57 26.66
N ALA A 61 7.95 -49.59 27.52
CA ALA A 61 8.89 -49.79 28.63
C ALA A 61 8.86 -51.24 29.13
N ILE A 62 9.98 -51.72 29.66
CA ILE A 62 10.08 -53.01 30.34
C ILE A 62 9.67 -52.79 31.81
N ILE A 63 8.64 -53.50 32.28
CA ILE A 63 8.14 -53.38 33.64
C ILE A 63 8.50 -54.64 34.44
N LYS A 64 9.29 -54.48 35.50
CA LYS A 64 9.76 -55.58 36.35
C LYS A 64 9.75 -55.18 37.82
N THR A 65 9.89 -56.15 38.72
CA THR A 65 9.96 -55.94 40.18
C THR A 65 11.39 -55.91 40.71
N THR A 66 12.39 -56.09 39.85
CA THR A 66 13.81 -56.09 40.18
C THR A 66 14.54 -55.05 39.35
N ASN A 67 15.68 -54.59 39.86
CA ASN A 67 16.59 -53.78 39.05
C ASN A 67 17.14 -54.67 37.92
N PRO A 68 17.46 -54.09 36.75
CA PRO A 68 18.03 -54.86 35.66
C PRO A 68 19.42 -55.40 36.05
N ALA A 69 19.72 -56.62 35.63
CA ALA A 69 21.01 -57.28 35.80
C ALA A 69 21.85 -57.19 34.52
N THR A 70 23.13 -57.49 34.62
CA THR A 70 24.04 -57.56 33.46
C THR A 70 23.67 -58.68 32.48
N THR A 71 22.86 -59.66 32.91
CA THR A 71 22.31 -60.71 32.05
C THR A 71 21.07 -60.27 31.27
N ASP A 72 20.45 -59.13 31.59
CA ASP A 72 19.25 -58.62 30.92
C ASP A 72 19.61 -57.85 29.64
N SER A 73 20.06 -58.58 28.61
CA SER A 73 20.59 -58.00 27.36
C SER A 73 19.68 -58.20 26.13
N ALA A 74 18.56 -58.91 26.26
CA ALA A 74 17.68 -59.29 25.14
C ALA A 74 16.72 -58.17 24.68
N TYR A 75 17.09 -56.91 24.92
CA TYR A 75 16.27 -55.74 24.65
C TYR A 75 17.00 -54.76 23.74
N ASP A 76 16.23 -53.97 22.99
CA ASP A 76 16.77 -52.94 22.13
C ASP A 76 17.43 -51.82 22.96
N LEU A 77 18.52 -51.24 22.44
CA LEU A 77 19.19 -50.10 23.08
C LEU A 77 18.23 -48.93 23.26
N GLY A 78 18.34 -48.23 24.38
CA GLY A 78 17.49 -47.08 24.68
C GLY A 78 16.13 -47.41 25.32
N VAL A 79 15.76 -48.67 25.45
CA VAL A 79 14.53 -49.07 26.15
C VAL A 79 14.61 -48.67 27.63
N VAL A 80 13.50 -48.16 28.16
CA VAL A 80 13.37 -47.81 29.58
C VAL A 80 12.90 -49.05 30.36
N TRP A 81 13.63 -49.38 31.42
CA TRP A 81 13.26 -50.37 32.41
C TRP A 81 12.75 -49.69 33.67
N LEU A 82 11.57 -50.07 34.12
CA LEU A 82 10.98 -49.57 35.36
C LEU A 82 10.94 -50.69 36.38
N ASN A 83 11.64 -50.49 37.50
CA ASN A 83 11.47 -51.33 38.67
C ASN A 83 10.33 -50.75 39.53
N THR A 84 9.23 -51.49 39.62
CA THR A 84 8.03 -51.09 40.35
C THR A 84 8.18 -51.16 41.88
N VAL A 85 9.15 -51.92 42.39
CA VAL A 85 9.43 -52.05 43.83
C VAL A 85 10.35 -50.94 44.31
N SER A 86 11.50 -50.74 43.65
CA SER A 86 12.44 -49.67 44.00
C SER A 86 12.03 -48.29 43.50
N LYS A 87 11.01 -48.23 42.64
CA LYS A 87 10.52 -47.01 41.97
C LYS A 87 11.60 -46.29 41.13
N LYS A 88 12.56 -47.05 40.62
CA LYS A 88 13.67 -46.53 39.80
C LYS A 88 13.49 -46.87 38.33
N GLY A 89 13.82 -45.89 37.49
CA GLY A 89 13.94 -46.07 36.06
C GLY A 89 15.39 -46.30 35.64
N PHE A 90 15.60 -47.12 34.62
CA PHE A 90 16.91 -47.38 34.02
C PHE A 90 16.79 -47.32 32.50
N LEU A 91 17.88 -46.95 31.85
CA LEU A 91 17.98 -46.90 30.40
C LEU A 91 19.10 -47.84 29.95
N LEU A 92 18.81 -48.69 28.98
CA LEU A 92 19.80 -49.64 28.45
C LEU A 92 20.82 -48.89 27.59
N ALA A 93 22.06 -48.85 28.06
CA ALA A 93 23.17 -48.16 27.38
C ALA A 93 24.08 -49.12 26.60
N ASP A 94 24.10 -50.41 26.95
CA ASP A 94 24.86 -51.46 26.25
C ASP A 94 24.14 -52.80 26.43
N ASN A 95 23.94 -53.56 25.37
CA ASN A 95 23.24 -54.85 25.37
C ASN A 95 24.14 -56.06 25.06
N THR A 96 25.44 -55.97 25.38
CA THR A 96 26.39 -57.09 25.27
C THR A 96 25.89 -58.31 26.06
N PRO A 97 25.76 -59.51 25.44
CA PRO A 97 25.25 -60.70 26.13
C PRO A 97 26.03 -61.06 27.39
N GLY A 98 25.33 -61.11 28.53
CA GLY A 98 25.93 -61.37 29.85
C GLY A 98 26.67 -60.19 30.49
N ALA A 99 26.78 -59.05 29.79
CA ALA A 99 27.49 -57.85 30.23
C ALA A 99 26.72 -56.54 29.94
N ALA A 100 25.38 -56.58 29.93
CA ALA A 100 24.55 -55.40 29.67
C ALA A 100 24.80 -54.27 30.68
N VAL A 101 24.81 -53.02 30.20
CA VAL A 101 25.01 -51.81 31.01
C VAL A 101 23.72 -51.01 31.09
N TRP A 102 23.18 -50.92 32.30
CA TRP A 102 21.98 -50.14 32.60
C TRP A 102 22.34 -48.87 33.37
N LYS A 103 21.87 -47.71 32.91
CA LYS A 103 22.07 -46.41 33.56
C LYS A 103 20.81 -45.99 34.30
N GLN A 104 20.90 -45.77 35.61
CA GLN A 104 19.77 -45.29 36.40
C GLN A 104 19.40 -43.86 35.96
N ILE A 105 18.11 -43.63 35.76
CA ILE A 105 17.53 -42.30 35.63
C ILE A 105 17.38 -41.72 37.05
N VAL A 106 18.06 -40.61 37.31
CA VAL A 106 18.09 -39.95 38.62
C VAL A 106 16.88 -39.03 38.75
N THR A 107 16.11 -39.15 39.84
CA THR A 107 14.99 -38.23 40.15
C THR A 107 15.39 -37.17 41.18
N SER A 108 14.51 -36.19 41.43
CA SER A 108 14.68 -35.20 42.50
C SER A 108 14.94 -35.85 43.87
N GLU A 109 14.34 -37.00 44.14
CA GLU A 109 14.48 -37.73 45.40
C GLU A 109 15.85 -38.41 45.52
N ASP A 110 16.44 -38.85 44.40
CA ASP A 110 17.81 -39.40 44.36
C ASP A 110 18.88 -38.29 44.54
N ILE A 111 18.58 -37.03 44.19
CA ILE A 111 19.49 -35.87 44.31
C ILE A 111 19.66 -35.42 45.77
N VAL A 112 18.62 -35.57 46.61
CA VAL A 112 18.63 -35.14 48.03
C VAL A 112 19.64 -35.93 48.88
N VAL A 113 19.90 -37.19 48.52
CA VAL A 113 20.86 -38.05 49.24
C VAL A 113 22.33 -37.67 48.94
N VAL A 114 22.58 -36.91 47.88
CA VAL A 114 23.93 -36.42 47.49
C VAL A 114 24.22 -35.03 48.06
N GLY A 115 23.24 -34.35 48.67
CA GLY A 115 23.49 -33.18 49.51
C GLY A 115 23.93 -31.88 48.82
N ASP A 116 23.67 -31.67 47.53
CA ASP A 116 24.02 -30.40 46.86
C ASP A 116 22.86 -29.79 46.02
N MET A 117 22.19 -28.80 46.61
CA MET A 117 22.36 -27.43 46.10
C MET A 117 23.31 -26.71 47.07
N SER A 118 24.61 -26.87 46.86
CA SER A 118 25.63 -26.33 47.76
C SER A 118 25.49 -24.82 47.94
N LYS A 119 25.46 -24.40 49.19
CA LYS A 119 25.45 -23.01 49.64
C LYS A 119 26.64 -22.19 49.10
N ALA A 120 27.73 -22.84 48.68
CA ALA A 120 28.91 -22.20 48.09
C ALA A 120 28.75 -21.85 46.60
N LEU A 121 27.75 -22.40 45.90
CA LEU A 121 27.54 -22.18 44.46
C LEU A 121 26.38 -21.21 44.14
N PHE A 122 25.65 -20.70 45.14
CA PHE A 122 24.47 -19.86 44.88
C PHE A 122 24.28 -18.67 45.85
N ALA A 123 25.19 -18.43 46.80
CA ALA A 123 25.04 -17.37 47.80
C ALA A 123 26.35 -16.69 48.24
N THR A 124 27.31 -16.49 47.35
CA THR A 124 28.52 -15.71 47.64
C THR A 124 28.84 -14.73 46.52
N ILE A 125 29.50 -13.62 46.88
CA ILE A 125 29.72 -12.39 46.11
C ILE A 125 30.67 -12.58 44.88
N ASP A 126 30.87 -13.82 44.42
CA ASP A 126 31.61 -14.25 43.21
C ASP A 126 31.27 -15.75 42.90
N PRO A 127 31.53 -16.29 41.68
CA PRO A 127 30.82 -16.16 40.40
C PRO A 127 29.64 -17.17 40.30
N ALA A 128 28.84 -17.23 41.35
CA ALA A 128 27.80 -18.21 41.59
C ALA A 128 26.41 -17.53 41.44
N GLY A 129 26.08 -17.17 40.20
CA GLY A 129 24.84 -16.48 39.84
C GLY A 129 23.59 -17.31 40.07
N GLY A 130 23.09 -17.29 41.31
CA GLY A 130 21.74 -17.70 41.68
C GLY A 130 20.76 -16.52 41.66
N TYR A 131 19.46 -16.80 41.55
CA TYR A 131 18.36 -15.80 41.55
C TYR A 131 18.36 -14.81 42.74
N VAL A 132 19.18 -15.05 43.77
CA VAL A 132 19.27 -14.27 45.01
C VAL A 132 20.15 -13.01 44.88
N ASP A 133 21.03 -12.92 43.87
CA ASP A 133 21.94 -11.78 43.73
C ASP A 133 21.27 -10.49 43.23
N LYS A 134 20.20 -10.62 42.43
CA LYS A 134 19.36 -9.48 42.03
C LYS A 134 18.64 -8.83 43.22
N ALA A 135 18.50 -9.54 44.34
CA ALA A 135 17.92 -8.99 45.57
C ALA A 135 18.91 -8.09 46.34
N LYS A 136 20.22 -8.36 46.30
CA LYS A 136 21.25 -7.54 46.98
C LYS A 136 21.46 -6.18 46.33
N THR A 137 21.25 -6.05 45.01
CA THR A 137 21.23 -4.75 44.33
C THR A 137 19.94 -3.99 44.59
N ALA A 138 18.81 -4.68 44.78
CA ALA A 138 17.54 -4.08 45.22
C ALA A 138 17.61 -3.56 46.67
N ASP A 139 18.38 -4.22 47.56
CA ASP A 139 18.67 -3.73 48.93
C ASP A 139 19.40 -2.36 48.96
N LYS A 140 19.89 -1.85 47.83
CA LYS A 140 20.44 -0.49 47.78
C LYS A 140 19.36 0.59 47.71
N LEU A 141 18.11 0.21 47.43
CA LEU A 141 16.94 1.08 47.34
C LEU A 141 16.03 0.99 48.58
N THR A 142 16.36 0.18 49.60
CA THR A 142 15.63 0.16 50.89
C THR A 142 15.66 1.51 51.59
N SER A 143 16.71 2.31 51.38
CA SER A 143 16.69 3.75 51.63
C SER A 143 16.39 4.47 50.33
N ALA A 144 15.23 5.14 50.26
CA ALA A 144 14.79 5.84 49.05
C ALA A 144 15.85 6.85 48.60
N ARG A 145 16.16 6.84 47.30
CA ARG A 145 17.14 7.75 46.70
C ARG A 145 16.44 8.88 46.00
N GLN A 146 16.88 10.12 46.23
CA GLN A 146 16.37 11.26 45.51
C GLN A 146 16.97 11.29 44.10
N ILE A 147 16.12 11.22 43.09
CA ILE A 147 16.45 11.48 41.69
C ILE A 147 16.04 12.92 41.40
N ALA A 148 17.00 13.75 40.99
CA ALA A 148 16.79 15.16 40.70
C ALA A 148 17.24 15.51 39.28
N LEU A 149 16.49 16.41 38.63
CA LEU A 149 16.89 17.05 37.38
C LEU A 149 17.84 18.21 37.68
N THR A 150 18.82 18.39 36.81
CA THR A 150 19.76 19.51 36.87
C THR A 150 19.80 20.23 35.52
N GLY A 151 20.01 21.54 35.51
CA GLY A 151 20.10 22.34 34.29
C GLY A 151 18.84 23.18 34.06
N ASP A 152 18.32 23.16 32.83
CA ASP A 152 17.27 24.09 32.38
C ASP A 152 15.84 23.68 32.81
N ALA A 153 15.69 22.49 33.43
CA ALA A 153 14.48 22.03 34.08
C ALA A 153 14.78 21.65 35.53
N SER A 154 13.78 21.83 36.38
CA SER A 154 13.81 21.47 37.80
C SER A 154 12.77 20.38 38.08
N GLY A 155 13.05 19.55 39.07
CA GLY A 155 12.16 18.47 39.48
C GLY A 155 12.95 17.44 40.28
N SER A 156 12.35 16.88 41.32
CA SER A 156 12.95 15.80 42.09
C SER A 156 11.91 14.83 42.62
N VAL A 157 12.24 13.55 42.71
CA VAL A 157 11.39 12.50 43.29
C VAL A 157 12.24 11.50 44.05
N ASN A 158 11.72 10.92 45.12
CA ASN A 158 12.37 9.82 45.81
C ASN A 158 11.90 8.49 45.20
N PHE A 159 12.83 7.58 44.91
CA PHE A 159 12.53 6.26 44.34
C PHE A 159 13.20 5.16 45.16
N ASP A 160 12.42 4.14 45.52
CA ASP A 160 12.83 2.96 46.29
C ASP A 160 12.49 1.63 45.60
N GLY A 161 11.91 1.66 44.40
CA GLY A 161 11.55 0.45 43.64
C GLY A 161 10.27 -0.26 44.07
N SER A 162 9.56 0.25 45.09
CA SER A 162 8.32 -0.38 45.59
C SER A 162 7.11 -0.21 44.66
N ALA A 163 7.06 0.90 43.92
CA ALA A 163 6.01 1.22 42.96
C ALA A 163 6.54 2.19 41.89
N ASN A 164 5.73 2.39 40.84
CA ASN A 164 6.01 3.43 39.86
C ASN A 164 5.91 4.82 40.51
N VAL A 165 6.85 5.71 40.17
CA VAL A 165 6.84 7.12 40.61
C VAL A 165 6.74 8.04 39.40
N SER A 166 6.14 9.22 39.59
CA SER A 166 6.08 10.27 38.56
C SER A 166 6.96 11.44 38.96
N LEU A 167 7.89 11.82 38.09
CA LEU A 167 8.74 12.99 38.26
C LEU A 167 8.14 14.16 37.47
N ALA A 168 7.54 15.12 38.17
CA ALA A 168 7.08 16.35 37.55
C ALA A 168 8.28 17.25 37.21
N ALA A 169 8.48 17.54 35.92
CA ALA A 169 9.48 18.47 35.45
C ALA A 169 8.86 19.87 35.27
N VAL A 170 9.51 20.89 35.83
CA VAL A 170 9.15 22.29 35.70
C VAL A 170 10.30 23.01 35.00
N LEU A 171 10.05 23.56 33.81
CA LEU A 171 11.01 24.42 33.15
C LEU A 171 11.08 25.77 33.86
N ALA A 172 12.28 26.34 33.97
CA ALA A 172 12.43 27.70 34.47
C ALA A 172 11.76 28.69 33.50
N ASN A 173 11.08 29.71 34.02
CA ASN A 173 10.55 30.79 33.19
C ASN A 173 11.73 31.58 32.59
N VAL A 174 11.93 31.46 31.28
CA VAL A 174 12.98 32.20 30.55
C VAL A 174 12.45 33.52 30.01
N VAL A 175 11.16 33.58 29.66
CA VAL A 175 10.47 34.78 29.11
C VAL A 175 9.05 34.83 29.66
N ALA A 176 8.49 36.03 29.81
CA ALA A 176 7.08 36.23 30.16
C ALA A 176 6.15 35.73 29.04
N GLY A 177 5.04 35.06 29.39
CA GLY A 177 4.06 34.59 28.40
C GLY A 177 3.40 35.75 27.65
N GLY A 178 3.24 35.60 26.33
CA GLY A 178 2.61 36.61 25.47
C GLY A 178 2.55 36.18 24.01
N VAL A 179 1.85 36.96 23.18
CA VAL A 179 1.80 36.77 21.71
C VAL A 179 2.78 37.72 21.06
N ALA A 180 3.65 37.21 20.19
CA ALA A 180 4.68 37.97 19.52
C ALA A 180 4.98 37.38 18.14
N THR A 181 5.54 38.20 17.26
CA THR A 181 5.90 37.83 15.88
C THR A 181 7.40 37.73 15.66
N LYS A 182 8.20 38.10 16.67
CA LYS A 182 9.65 38.07 16.66
C LYS A 182 10.16 37.46 17.95
N VAL A 183 11.08 36.50 17.83
CA VAL A 183 11.70 35.80 18.94
C VAL A 183 13.21 35.96 18.88
N THR A 184 13.84 36.06 20.04
CA THR A 184 15.28 35.91 20.20
C THR A 184 15.54 34.58 20.87
N VAL A 185 16.52 33.81 20.40
CA VAL A 185 16.89 32.52 20.98
C VAL A 185 18.32 32.52 21.49
N ASP A 186 18.61 31.74 22.53
CA ASP A 186 19.98 31.46 22.97
C ASP A 186 20.65 30.40 22.09
N ALA A 187 21.93 30.12 22.34
CA ALA A 187 22.70 29.11 21.62
C ALA A 187 22.16 27.67 21.80
N LYS A 188 21.27 27.44 22.77
CA LYS A 188 20.58 26.17 22.98
C LYS A 188 19.20 26.13 22.31
N GLY A 189 18.77 27.22 21.65
CA GLY A 189 17.49 27.33 20.95
C GLY A 189 16.31 27.75 21.84
N ARG A 190 16.52 28.16 23.10
CA ARG A 190 15.44 28.63 23.98
C ARG A 190 15.11 30.07 23.68
N VAL A 191 13.82 30.43 23.67
CA VAL A 191 13.38 31.82 23.53
C VAL A 191 13.80 32.62 24.76
N THR A 192 14.52 33.72 24.56
CA THR A 192 15.04 34.64 25.60
C THR A 192 14.42 36.02 25.56
N ALA A 193 13.75 36.38 24.46
CA ALA A 193 12.91 37.56 24.37
C ALA A 193 11.86 37.40 23.28
N ILE A 194 10.74 38.10 23.43
CA ILE A 194 9.67 38.20 22.44
C ILE A 194 9.36 39.67 22.15
N HIS A 195 9.11 40.01 20.89
CA HIS A 195 8.84 41.37 20.43
C HIS A 195 7.72 41.40 19.37
N ALA A 196 7.02 42.53 19.25
CA ALA A 196 6.14 42.79 18.12
C ALA A 196 6.96 43.12 16.86
N LEU A 197 6.34 43.02 15.68
CA LEU A 197 6.94 43.45 14.42
C LEU A 197 6.86 44.97 14.30
N GLU A 198 7.97 45.62 13.97
CA GLU A 198 8.03 47.07 13.71
C GLU A 198 8.28 47.35 12.23
N ALA A 199 7.98 48.56 11.76
CA ALA A 199 8.16 48.93 10.35
C ALA A 199 9.63 48.76 9.87
N SER A 200 10.61 48.98 10.76
CA SER A 200 12.03 48.75 10.47
C SER A 200 12.42 47.29 10.30
N ASP A 201 11.63 46.35 10.83
CA ASP A 201 11.85 44.92 10.61
C ASP A 201 11.40 44.49 9.20
N ILE A 202 10.63 45.31 8.49
CA ILE A 202 10.20 45.06 7.11
C ILE A 202 11.26 45.64 6.15
N PRO A 203 12.02 44.80 5.42
CA PRO A 203 13.02 45.30 4.48
C PRO A 203 12.35 46.05 3.32
N ALA A 204 13.09 46.93 2.65
CA ALA A 204 12.60 47.55 1.42
C ALA A 204 12.15 46.49 0.40
N ILE A 205 10.85 46.52 0.05
CA ILE A 205 10.25 45.63 -0.93
C ILE A 205 10.23 46.34 -2.28
N THR A 206 11.19 45.99 -3.13
CA THR A 206 11.23 46.41 -4.53
C THR A 206 10.23 45.59 -5.35
N LEU A 207 9.77 46.10 -6.49
CA LEU A 207 8.86 45.34 -7.38
C LEU A 207 9.41 43.98 -7.80
N SER A 208 10.74 43.80 -7.87
CA SER A 208 11.37 42.50 -8.14
C SER A 208 11.04 41.42 -7.11
N LYS A 209 10.57 41.80 -5.92
CA LYS A 209 10.15 40.89 -4.85
C LYS A 209 8.63 40.65 -4.83
N VAL A 210 7.85 41.31 -5.69
CA VAL A 210 6.39 41.22 -5.75
C VAL A 210 6.00 40.56 -7.07
N THR A 211 5.63 39.28 -7.04
CA THR A 211 5.38 38.48 -8.25
C THR A 211 4.02 38.74 -8.90
N ASP A 212 3.08 39.36 -8.18
CA ASP A 212 1.69 39.55 -8.55
C ASP A 212 1.29 41.02 -8.78
N ALA A 213 2.25 41.96 -8.71
CA ALA A 213 2.01 43.40 -8.94
C ALA A 213 1.55 43.73 -10.38
N GLY A 214 1.66 42.77 -11.30
CA GLY A 214 1.33 42.96 -12.72
C GLY A 214 2.39 43.77 -13.48
N SER A 215 2.40 43.64 -14.80
CA SER A 215 3.40 44.30 -15.65
C SER A 215 3.27 45.83 -15.66
N ALA A 216 2.06 46.36 -15.48
CA ALA A 216 1.80 47.80 -15.46
C ALA A 216 2.46 48.52 -14.26
N ALA A 217 2.54 47.87 -13.09
CA ALA A 217 3.13 48.47 -11.89
C ALA A 217 4.63 48.80 -12.04
N SER A 218 5.32 48.15 -12.98
CA SER A 218 6.74 48.40 -13.29
C SER A 218 6.99 49.62 -14.18
N LYS A 219 5.93 50.28 -14.65
CA LYS A 219 6.00 51.38 -15.61
C LYS A 219 5.60 52.70 -14.97
N ASN A 220 6.18 53.78 -15.45
CA ASN A 220 5.72 55.12 -15.12
C ASN A 220 4.38 55.41 -15.83
N VAL A 221 3.59 56.32 -15.28
CA VAL A 221 2.39 56.84 -15.95
C VAL A 221 2.73 58.00 -16.91
N GLY A 222 1.96 58.20 -17.97
CA GLY A 222 2.08 59.33 -18.90
C GLY A 222 2.08 58.94 -20.39
N ASN A 223 2.37 59.90 -21.27
CA ASN A 223 2.32 59.73 -22.74
C ASN A 223 3.68 59.46 -23.41
N ALA A 224 4.76 59.32 -22.63
CA ALA A 224 6.06 58.92 -23.17
C ALA A 224 6.07 57.45 -23.58
N VAL A 225 6.92 57.10 -24.55
CA VAL A 225 7.08 55.72 -25.01
C VAL A 225 7.42 54.80 -23.84
N GLY A 226 6.63 53.74 -23.66
CA GLY A 226 6.82 52.74 -22.61
C GLY A 226 6.11 53.04 -21.28
N ASN A 227 5.43 54.17 -21.16
CA ASN A 227 4.59 54.49 -20.00
C ASN A 227 3.18 53.88 -20.13
N VAL A 228 2.51 53.76 -18.98
CA VAL A 228 1.07 53.40 -18.92
C VAL A 228 0.24 54.67 -19.06
N VAL A 229 -0.71 54.65 -19.98
CA VAL A 229 -1.67 55.76 -20.19
C VAL A 229 -2.73 55.73 -19.08
N VAL A 230 -3.03 56.91 -18.53
CA VAL A 230 -4.09 57.09 -17.52
C VAL A 230 -5.37 57.53 -18.23
N VAL A 231 -6.50 56.96 -17.83
CA VAL A 231 -7.81 57.40 -18.32
C VAL A 231 -8.16 58.80 -17.79
N ALA A 232 -8.85 59.58 -18.60
CA ALA A 232 -9.42 60.85 -18.20
C ALA A 232 -10.56 60.66 -17.19
N ALA A 233 -11.08 61.76 -16.63
CA ALA A 233 -12.13 61.73 -15.63
C ALA A 233 -13.45 61.09 -16.11
N ASP A 234 -13.67 61.01 -17.42
CA ASP A 234 -14.80 60.33 -18.06
C ASP A 234 -14.57 58.83 -18.29
N GLY A 235 -13.44 58.29 -17.84
CA GLY A 235 -13.07 56.88 -17.96
C GLY A 235 -12.52 56.48 -19.33
N LYS A 236 -12.26 57.43 -20.23
CA LYS A 236 -11.73 57.16 -21.58
C LYS A 236 -10.25 57.50 -21.69
N ILE A 237 -9.57 56.92 -22.68
CA ILE A 237 -8.25 57.40 -23.09
C ILE A 237 -8.45 58.74 -23.80
N ASP A 238 -7.60 59.72 -23.48
CA ASP A 238 -7.63 61.04 -24.12
C ASP A 238 -7.54 60.90 -25.65
N SER A 239 -8.44 61.55 -26.38
CA SER A 239 -8.53 61.45 -27.85
C SER A 239 -7.27 61.92 -28.58
N SER A 240 -6.43 62.73 -27.93
CA SER A 240 -5.12 63.10 -28.47
C SER A 240 -4.14 61.91 -28.59
N LEU A 241 -4.41 60.79 -27.90
CA LEU A 241 -3.58 59.59 -27.87
C LEU A 241 -4.11 58.45 -28.77
N ILE A 242 -5.30 58.58 -29.36
CA ILE A 242 -5.90 57.56 -30.24
C ILE A 242 -5.85 58.07 -31.69
N PRO A 243 -5.24 57.33 -32.64
CA PRO A 243 -5.34 57.68 -34.06
C PRO A 243 -6.81 57.63 -34.51
N SER A 244 -7.31 58.71 -35.11
CA SER A 244 -8.66 58.72 -35.69
C SER A 244 -8.74 57.68 -36.83
N ILE A 245 -9.54 56.64 -36.66
CA ILE A 245 -9.95 55.73 -37.74
C ILE A 245 -11.48 55.75 -37.80
N ALA A 246 -12.00 56.56 -38.71
CA ALA A 246 -13.42 56.76 -38.94
C ALA A 246 -13.97 55.60 -39.80
N LEU A 247 -14.69 54.67 -39.18
CA LEU A 247 -15.87 54.05 -39.78
C LEU A 247 -17.03 54.73 -39.07
N THR A 248 -17.44 55.88 -39.58
CA THR A 248 -18.38 56.75 -38.85
C THR A 248 -19.80 56.33 -39.14
N ASP A 249 -20.10 55.91 -40.39
CA ASP A 249 -21.47 55.59 -40.81
C ASP A 249 -21.56 54.51 -41.92
N VAL A 250 -22.75 53.90 -42.01
CA VAL A 250 -23.16 53.03 -43.13
C VAL A 250 -24.27 53.74 -43.90
N PHE A 251 -24.04 53.94 -45.19
CA PHE A 251 -24.99 54.56 -46.10
C PHE A 251 -25.71 53.50 -46.96
N GLU A 252 -26.95 53.80 -47.35
CA GLU A 252 -27.71 52.99 -48.31
C GLU A 252 -27.99 53.80 -49.57
N ALA A 253 -27.73 53.21 -50.73
CA ALA A 253 -27.97 53.83 -52.03
C ALA A 253 -28.75 52.89 -52.94
N ALA A 254 -29.87 53.38 -53.48
CA ALA A 254 -30.70 52.64 -54.44
C ALA A 254 -30.09 52.57 -55.85
N SER A 255 -28.97 53.26 -56.09
CA SER A 255 -28.26 53.27 -57.37
C SER A 255 -26.84 53.83 -57.22
N GLN A 256 -26.01 53.68 -58.26
CA GLN A 256 -24.70 54.34 -58.32
C GLN A 256 -24.80 55.87 -58.18
N ALA A 257 -25.79 56.50 -58.82
CA ALA A 257 -25.95 57.95 -58.76
C ALA A 257 -26.26 58.41 -57.33
N ALA A 258 -27.09 57.66 -56.60
CA ALA A 258 -27.37 57.92 -55.19
C ALA A 258 -26.12 57.73 -54.31
N MET A 259 -25.29 56.73 -54.58
CA MET A 259 -24.01 56.52 -53.87
C MET A 259 -23.01 57.67 -54.08
N LEU A 260 -22.92 58.22 -55.29
CA LEU A 260 -22.02 59.34 -55.59
C LEU A 260 -22.56 60.70 -55.11
N ALA A 261 -23.86 60.76 -54.79
CA ALA A 261 -24.55 61.94 -54.29
C ALA A 261 -24.80 61.92 -52.77
N LEU A 262 -24.14 61.01 -52.03
CA LEU A 262 -24.18 60.98 -50.57
C LEU A 262 -23.74 62.33 -49.98
N SER A 263 -24.13 62.64 -48.73
CA SER A 263 -23.69 63.85 -48.03
C SER A 263 -22.89 63.47 -46.79
N GLY A 264 -21.61 63.79 -46.78
CA GLY A 264 -20.76 63.65 -45.59
C GLY A 264 -20.06 62.31 -45.41
N ALA A 265 -19.99 61.45 -46.44
CA ALA A 265 -19.21 60.22 -46.37
C ALA A 265 -17.70 60.51 -46.24
N GLU A 266 -17.02 59.80 -45.36
CA GLU A 266 -15.59 59.91 -45.07
C GLU A 266 -14.84 58.65 -45.51
N LYS A 267 -13.51 58.76 -45.66
CA LYS A 267 -12.68 57.60 -46.00
C LYS A 267 -12.85 56.53 -44.92
N GLY A 268 -13.28 55.34 -45.33
CA GLY A 268 -13.61 54.24 -44.43
C GLY A 268 -15.08 53.86 -44.48
N ASP A 269 -15.99 54.80 -44.75
CA ASP A 269 -17.43 54.53 -44.71
C ASP A 269 -17.88 53.51 -45.78
N ILE A 270 -18.96 52.80 -45.46
CA ILE A 270 -19.53 51.76 -46.30
C ILE A 270 -20.82 52.26 -46.94
N CYS A 271 -20.99 52.01 -48.24
CA CYS A 271 -22.27 52.17 -48.92
C CYS A 271 -22.79 50.81 -49.39
N VAL A 272 -24.01 50.46 -48.98
CA VAL A 272 -24.74 49.29 -49.48
C VAL A 272 -25.54 49.70 -50.72
N ARG A 273 -25.28 49.01 -51.83
CA ARG A 273 -25.99 49.20 -53.09
C ARG A 273 -27.03 48.11 -53.27
N SER A 274 -28.29 48.46 -52.97
CA SER A 274 -29.42 47.53 -53.03
C SER A 274 -29.76 47.09 -54.45
N ASP A 275 -29.35 47.85 -55.47
CA ASP A 275 -29.53 47.50 -56.87
C ASP A 275 -28.62 46.34 -57.33
N LEU A 276 -27.50 46.09 -56.63
CA LEU A 276 -26.54 45.04 -56.97
C LEU A 276 -26.39 43.96 -55.91
N ASN A 277 -27.02 44.10 -54.73
CA ASN A 277 -26.77 43.29 -53.54
C ASN A 277 -25.27 43.24 -53.17
N LYS A 278 -24.60 44.40 -53.26
CA LYS A 278 -23.15 44.54 -53.03
C LYS A 278 -22.84 45.68 -52.05
N SER A 279 -21.74 45.54 -51.34
CA SER A 279 -21.22 46.57 -50.43
C SER A 279 -19.93 47.18 -50.97
N PHE A 280 -19.82 48.49 -50.86
CA PHE A 280 -18.66 49.27 -51.30
C PHE A 280 -18.08 50.06 -50.12
N ILE A 281 -16.77 50.19 -50.06
CA ILE A 281 -16.06 51.01 -49.07
C ILE A 281 -15.39 52.21 -49.75
N LEU A 282 -15.49 53.40 -49.16
CA LEU A 282 -14.82 54.60 -49.66
C LEU A 282 -13.33 54.55 -49.30
N LYS A 283 -12.46 54.21 -50.26
CA LYS A 283 -11.01 54.11 -50.02
C LYS A 283 -10.32 55.48 -49.89
N GLN A 284 -10.92 56.55 -50.44
CA GLN A 284 -10.38 57.90 -50.41
C GLN A 284 -11.47 58.96 -50.69
N ALA A 285 -11.33 60.17 -50.17
CA ALA A 285 -12.22 61.29 -50.54
C ALA A 285 -11.86 61.81 -51.96
N PRO A 286 -12.81 62.43 -52.69
CA PRO A 286 -14.23 62.62 -52.35
C PRO A 286 -15.12 61.42 -52.73
N TYR A 287 -16.27 61.25 -52.06
CA TYR A 287 -17.27 60.20 -52.35
C TYR A 287 -17.97 60.36 -53.71
N SER A 288 -17.89 61.55 -54.31
CA SER A 288 -18.47 61.87 -55.60
C SER A 288 -17.74 61.22 -56.79
N ASN A 289 -16.56 60.63 -56.56
CA ASN A 289 -15.82 59.90 -57.58
C ASN A 289 -16.00 58.39 -57.41
N LEU A 290 -16.47 57.69 -58.45
CA LEU A 290 -16.67 56.25 -58.44
C LEU A 290 -15.38 55.46 -58.20
N ASP A 291 -14.24 55.92 -58.72
CA ASP A 291 -12.95 55.24 -58.57
C ASP A 291 -12.46 55.19 -57.11
N ASN A 292 -13.09 56.01 -56.25
CA ASN A 292 -12.82 56.06 -54.82
C ASN A 292 -13.60 55.00 -54.04
N TRP A 293 -14.51 54.27 -54.68
CA TRP A 293 -15.26 53.18 -54.07
C TRP A 293 -14.66 51.83 -54.48
N VAL A 294 -14.52 50.92 -53.52
CA VAL A 294 -14.03 49.56 -53.75
C VAL A 294 -15.11 48.57 -53.34
N GLU A 295 -15.48 47.67 -54.25
CA GLU A 295 -16.39 46.56 -53.96
C GLU A 295 -15.73 45.57 -53.01
N LEU A 296 -16.46 45.17 -51.96
CA LEU A 296 -16.06 44.08 -51.07
C LEU A 296 -16.42 42.73 -51.71
N LYS A 297 -15.41 41.99 -52.18
CA LYS A 297 -15.59 40.67 -52.83
C LYS A 297 -15.89 39.57 -51.82
N THR A 298 -16.81 38.66 -52.15
CA THR A 298 -17.05 37.39 -51.43
C THR A 298 -16.26 36.23 -52.07
N PRO A 299 -15.79 35.20 -51.31
CA PRO A 299 -15.12 34.03 -51.87
C PRO A 299 -16.01 33.17 -52.78
N THR A 300 -15.40 32.42 -53.70
CA THR A 300 -16.05 31.32 -54.46
C THR A 300 -15.95 30.00 -53.69
N ASP A 301 -17.07 29.36 -53.39
CA ASP A 301 -17.11 28.14 -52.57
C ASP A 301 -16.45 26.92 -53.25
N ALA A 302 -15.60 26.16 -52.53
CA ALA A 302 -14.71 25.13 -53.09
C ALA A 302 -15.16 23.65 -52.91
N VAL A 303 -16.10 23.34 -52.01
CA VAL A 303 -16.59 21.96 -51.79
C VAL A 303 -18.10 21.94 -51.98
N LEU A 304 -18.54 21.13 -52.95
CA LEU A 304 -19.95 21.02 -53.31
C LEU A 304 -20.65 19.81 -52.67
N SER A 305 -19.91 18.74 -52.32
CA SER A 305 -20.45 17.55 -51.64
C SER A 305 -19.37 16.70 -50.94
N VAL A 306 -19.78 15.84 -50.00
CA VAL A 306 -18.94 14.81 -49.37
C VAL A 306 -19.66 13.47 -49.47
N ASN A 307 -19.04 12.49 -50.14
CA ASN A 307 -19.60 11.15 -50.33
C ASN A 307 -21.04 11.17 -50.88
N GLY A 308 -21.31 12.09 -51.81
CA GLY A 308 -22.61 12.28 -52.48
C GLY A 308 -23.66 13.11 -51.71
N GLN A 309 -23.38 13.54 -50.47
CA GLN A 309 -24.32 14.33 -49.66
C GLN A 309 -24.04 15.84 -49.74
N THR A 310 -25.10 16.67 -49.66
CA THR A 310 -25.05 18.15 -49.64
C THR A 310 -25.89 18.71 -48.48
N GLY A 311 -25.64 19.95 -48.06
CA GLY A 311 -26.36 20.59 -46.94
C GLY A 311 -25.77 20.26 -45.57
N ALA A 312 -26.61 20.05 -44.54
CA ALA A 312 -26.17 19.62 -43.22
C ALA A 312 -25.86 18.11 -43.24
N ILE A 313 -24.57 17.76 -43.21
CA ILE A 313 -24.10 16.37 -43.42
C ILE A 313 -23.86 15.69 -42.07
N THR A 314 -24.46 14.51 -41.87
CA THR A 314 -24.19 13.60 -40.74
C THR A 314 -23.84 12.21 -41.27
N LEU A 315 -22.62 11.73 -40.98
CA LEU A 315 -22.12 10.45 -41.50
C LEU A 315 -22.14 9.36 -40.42
N THR A 316 -22.38 8.12 -40.85
CA THR A 316 -22.31 6.89 -40.06
C THR A 316 -21.54 5.84 -40.88
N THR A 317 -21.20 4.70 -40.26
CA THR A 317 -20.49 3.60 -40.95
C THR A 317 -21.26 3.03 -42.15
N SER A 318 -22.58 3.20 -42.24
CA SER A 318 -23.37 2.77 -43.40
C SER A 318 -23.12 3.60 -44.66
N HIS A 319 -22.50 4.77 -44.52
CA HIS A 319 -22.13 5.61 -45.67
C HIS A 319 -20.77 5.23 -46.26
N ILE A 320 -20.01 4.33 -45.63
CA ILE A 320 -18.66 3.94 -46.09
C ILE A 320 -18.63 2.43 -46.35
N ALA A 321 -18.28 2.03 -47.58
CA ALA A 321 -18.12 0.61 -47.91
C ALA A 321 -16.85 0.03 -47.28
N GLU A 322 -16.93 -1.17 -46.71
CA GLU A 322 -15.79 -1.88 -46.14
C GLU A 322 -14.89 -2.46 -47.23
N GLY A 323 -13.57 -2.27 -47.08
CA GLY A 323 -12.55 -2.86 -47.94
C GLY A 323 -11.91 -4.09 -47.27
N THR A 324 -10.57 -4.12 -47.24
CA THR A 324 -9.80 -5.23 -46.65
C THR A 324 -9.90 -5.26 -45.12
N ASN A 325 -10.06 -4.10 -44.48
CA ASN A 325 -10.29 -4.00 -43.04
C ASN A 325 -11.80 -4.00 -42.78
N LEU A 326 -12.24 -4.94 -41.96
CA LEU A 326 -13.65 -5.15 -41.66
C LEU A 326 -13.98 -4.64 -40.25
N TYR A 327 -15.16 -4.07 -40.07
CA TYR A 327 -15.74 -3.62 -38.83
C TYR A 327 -15.94 -4.79 -37.87
N TRP A 328 -15.77 -4.49 -36.59
CA TRP A 328 -15.97 -5.46 -35.52
C TRP A 328 -17.45 -5.82 -35.37
N THR A 329 -17.76 -7.10 -35.18
CA THR A 329 -19.08 -7.56 -34.72
C THR A 329 -18.96 -8.71 -33.73
N GLN A 330 -19.91 -8.79 -32.79
CA GLN A 330 -19.98 -9.85 -31.79
C GLN A 330 -20.00 -11.26 -32.43
N ALA A 331 -20.72 -11.42 -33.53
CA ALA A 331 -20.80 -12.69 -34.26
C ALA A 331 -19.42 -13.14 -34.78
N ARG A 332 -18.62 -12.23 -35.33
CA ARG A 332 -17.26 -12.53 -35.83
C ARG A 332 -16.32 -12.96 -34.71
N PHE A 333 -16.42 -12.33 -33.54
CA PHE A 333 -15.64 -12.72 -32.36
C PHE A 333 -15.99 -14.14 -31.88
N ASN A 334 -17.29 -14.45 -31.74
CA ASN A 334 -17.74 -15.75 -31.26
C ASN A 334 -17.28 -16.89 -32.18
N THR A 335 -17.34 -16.71 -33.49
CA THR A 335 -16.83 -17.69 -34.47
C THR A 335 -15.33 -17.96 -34.29
N ALA A 336 -14.53 -16.93 -34.01
CA ALA A 336 -13.09 -17.09 -33.80
C ALA A 336 -12.77 -17.81 -32.47
N PHE A 337 -13.54 -17.55 -31.41
CA PHE A 337 -13.33 -18.17 -30.10
C PHE A 337 -13.68 -19.67 -30.09
N ALA A 338 -14.76 -20.07 -30.77
CA ALA A 338 -15.19 -21.47 -30.85
C ALA A 338 -14.18 -22.39 -31.55
N ALA A 339 -13.25 -21.84 -32.33
CA ALA A 339 -12.20 -22.58 -33.02
C ALA A 339 -10.97 -22.89 -32.14
N LYS A 340 -10.94 -22.44 -30.88
CA LYS A 340 -9.79 -22.64 -29.97
C LYS A 340 -9.90 -23.95 -29.19
N ALA A 341 -8.81 -24.71 -29.10
CA ALA A 341 -8.72 -25.88 -28.23
C ALA A 341 -8.36 -25.48 -26.80
N SER A 342 -8.88 -26.21 -25.79
CA SER A 342 -8.60 -25.92 -24.37
C SER A 342 -7.12 -26.10 -23.99
N THR A 343 -6.34 -26.83 -24.79
CA THR A 343 -4.88 -26.96 -24.65
C THR A 343 -4.11 -25.71 -25.08
N GLU A 344 -4.76 -24.80 -25.81
CA GLU A 344 -4.17 -23.53 -26.27
C GLU A 344 -4.56 -22.35 -25.37
N LEU A 345 -5.29 -22.61 -24.27
CA LEU A 345 -5.67 -21.61 -23.28
C LEU A 345 -4.60 -21.49 -22.19
N SER A 346 -4.46 -20.29 -21.63
CA SER A 346 -3.44 -19.98 -20.62
C SER A 346 -3.62 -20.70 -19.28
N ASP A 347 -4.81 -21.22 -19.00
CA ASP A 347 -5.17 -21.98 -17.79
C ASP A 347 -5.05 -23.51 -17.97
N SER A 348 -4.54 -23.98 -19.12
CA SER A 348 -4.40 -25.41 -19.43
C SER A 348 -3.60 -26.22 -18.41
N ALA A 349 -2.78 -25.57 -17.57
CA ALA A 349 -2.02 -26.22 -16.51
C ALA A 349 -2.89 -26.70 -15.33
N ASP A 350 -4.02 -26.04 -15.09
CA ASP A 350 -4.91 -26.25 -13.94
C ASP A 350 -6.08 -27.20 -14.24
N LEU A 351 -6.24 -27.62 -15.50
CA LEU A 351 -7.25 -28.56 -15.97
C LEU A 351 -6.72 -30.00 -15.91
N ILE A 352 -7.53 -30.92 -15.36
CA ILE A 352 -7.22 -32.36 -15.35
C ILE A 352 -7.91 -33.02 -16.55
N TYR A 353 -7.14 -33.63 -17.43
CA TYR A 353 -7.66 -34.31 -18.61
C TYR A 353 -7.89 -35.80 -18.36
N LYS A 354 -8.78 -36.42 -19.15
CA LYS A 354 -9.07 -37.87 -19.08
C LYS A 354 -7.83 -38.75 -19.28
N THR A 355 -6.79 -38.22 -19.92
CA THR A 355 -5.52 -38.90 -20.20
C THR A 355 -4.45 -38.71 -19.13
N ASP A 356 -4.72 -37.92 -18.09
CA ASP A 356 -3.76 -37.65 -17.01
C ASP A 356 -3.82 -38.72 -15.93
N THR A 357 -2.68 -38.97 -15.29
CA THR A 357 -2.61 -39.79 -14.08
C THR A 357 -2.68 -38.86 -12.86
N LEU A 358 -3.74 -38.99 -12.06
CA LEU A 358 -3.93 -38.22 -10.83
C LEU A 358 -3.09 -38.83 -9.70
N ILE A 359 -2.16 -38.03 -9.15
CA ILE A 359 -1.42 -38.39 -7.94
C ILE A 359 -1.97 -37.52 -6.80
N LEU A 360 -2.57 -38.18 -5.80
CA LEU A 360 -2.99 -37.54 -4.55
C LEU A 360 -1.81 -37.58 -3.59
N ASP A 361 -1.13 -36.45 -3.44
CA ASP A 361 -0.05 -36.29 -2.47
C ASP A 361 -0.66 -35.88 -1.13
N GLY A 362 -0.58 -36.80 -0.15
CA GLY A 362 -1.02 -36.58 1.23
C GLY A 362 -0.07 -35.69 2.04
N GLY A 363 1.03 -35.23 1.43
CA GLY A 363 2.05 -34.37 2.01
C GLY A 363 3.39 -35.08 2.21
N ASN A 364 4.47 -34.27 2.16
CA ASN A 364 5.74 -34.51 2.87
C ASN A 364 5.53 -34.50 4.38
#